data_AF-A0A4Q3YYN3-F1
#
_entry.id   AF-A0A4Q3YYN3-F1
#
_cell.length_a   1.000
_cell.length_b   1.000
_cell.length_c   1.000
_cell.angle_alpha   90.00
_cell.angle_beta   90.00
_cell.angle_gamma   90.00
#
_symmetry.space_group_name_H-M   'P 1'
#
loop_
_entity.id
_entity.type
_entity.pdbx_description
1 polymer ?
#
loop_
_entity_poly.entity_id
_entity_poly.type
_entity_poly.pdbx_seq_one_letter_code
_entity_poly.pdbx_strand_id
1 'polypeptide(L)'
;MSANPEAFEFLRKSAYGHVQRHGKEMRALRQHCQGVLDAWLRDEGGGSSVSSSEANALVESVTSWVVQNYHKPKRKVLRRREERAAQAVVATIFLDDAAEAGMKPSVRNAARLAGRSKSTMARHLRLQGIAPIRDKRINALPTRVKRLVHILDISFPIDGAWLVRLDHCIAKLWDDADALPEAIPRSTKSERRKKLPELLAAVTAAGIGFNILVNSDVIAVRRGRRFHGVKDAAAWMEEEERVNGFKLLRSSETDRRRKRFWDDPWVVDVLAVLLAGNWRTFSNVDQVEPWLRLLRPLIDPRPLIAVIQIAISRAMQGDFVLDLQSLCAGVTDGEVRKAGYRLASVMETVRLYAERGWEPVDYFDDADHVLKFMTYLATTAPKSYAKLMYFRNVILPKVAADYADDPNPIYAALRRCNALSDEERVGTWKAPNAGELAAFLPPKG
;
A
#
# COMPACT_ATOMS: atom_id res chain seq x y z
N MET A 1 45.49 -9.04 29.53
CA MET A 1 45.37 -8.12 28.37
C MET A 1 46.58 -8.40 27.47
N SER A 2 46.39 -8.57 26.15
CA SER A 2 47.48 -8.94 25.22
C SER A 2 48.59 -7.88 25.23
N ALA A 3 49.85 -8.30 25.30
CA ALA A 3 51.01 -7.41 25.21
C ALA A 3 51.18 -6.77 23.82
N ASN A 4 50.52 -7.31 22.79
CA ASN A 4 50.48 -6.73 21.45
C ASN A 4 49.03 -6.70 20.90
N PRO A 5 48.33 -5.56 20.97
CA PRO A 5 46.94 -5.44 20.54
C PRO A 5 46.76 -5.51 19.02
N GLU A 6 47.77 -5.13 18.24
CA GLU A 6 47.73 -5.17 16.77
C GLU A 6 47.79 -6.61 16.26
N ALA A 7 48.73 -7.40 16.79
CA ALA A 7 48.83 -8.84 16.51
C ALA A 7 47.54 -9.57 16.89
N PHE A 8 46.93 -9.21 18.03
CA PHE A 8 45.66 -9.77 18.47
C PHE A 8 44.51 -9.48 17.50
N GLU A 9 44.33 -8.22 17.09
CA GLU A 9 43.26 -7.82 16.18
C GLU A 9 43.42 -8.44 14.79
N PHE A 10 44.66 -8.49 14.28
CA PHE A 10 44.98 -9.15 13.01
C PHE A 10 44.63 -10.64 13.05
N LEU A 11 45.12 -11.35 14.07
CA LEU A 11 44.89 -12.78 14.24
C LEU A 11 43.41 -13.11 14.43
N ARG A 12 42.70 -12.28 15.20
CA ARG A 12 41.24 -12.41 15.44
C ARG A 12 40.44 -12.27 14.15
N LYS A 13 40.73 -11.27 13.31
CA LYS A 13 40.04 -11.08 12.02
C LYS A 13 40.27 -12.25 11.08
N SER A 14 41.51 -12.75 11.01
CA SER A 14 41.85 -13.91 10.18
C SER A 14 41.15 -15.18 10.68
N ALA A 15 41.12 -15.41 11.99
CA ALA A 15 40.41 -16.53 12.62
C ALA A 15 38.90 -16.50 12.30
N TYR A 16 38.25 -15.34 12.32
CA TYR A 16 36.85 -15.21 11.89
C TYR A 16 36.65 -15.59 10.42
N GLY A 17 37.55 -15.14 9.54
CA GLY A 17 37.53 -15.48 8.12
C GLY A 17 37.64 -16.98 7.87
N HIS A 18 38.55 -17.65 8.60
CA HIS A 18 38.70 -19.11 8.55
C HIS A 18 37.42 -19.82 9.00
N VAL A 19 36.87 -19.45 10.18
CA VAL A 19 35.64 -20.09 10.72
C VAL A 19 34.44 -19.91 9.80
N GLN A 20 34.35 -18.78 9.09
CA GLN A 20 33.27 -18.56 8.12
C GLN A 20 33.32 -19.54 6.93
N ARG A 21 34.52 -19.90 6.46
CA ARG A 21 34.73 -20.75 5.28
C ARG A 21 34.80 -22.24 5.63
N HIS A 22 35.49 -22.60 6.71
CA HIS A 22 35.89 -23.98 7.00
C HIS A 22 35.30 -24.55 8.31
N GLY A 23 34.66 -23.71 9.15
CA GLY A 23 34.05 -24.16 10.41
C GLY A 23 34.96 -24.00 11.64
N LYS A 24 34.57 -24.62 12.76
CA LYS A 24 35.18 -24.40 14.10
C LYS A 24 36.13 -25.51 14.55
N GLU A 25 36.72 -26.25 13.63
CA GLU A 25 37.61 -27.33 14.03
C GLU A 25 38.86 -26.76 14.71
N MET A 26 39.07 -27.10 15.98
CA MET A 26 40.10 -26.49 16.83
C MET A 26 41.52 -26.66 16.26
N ARG A 27 41.85 -27.85 15.75
CA ARG A 27 43.17 -28.15 15.20
C ARG A 27 43.45 -27.36 13.92
N ALA A 28 42.50 -27.35 12.99
CA ALA A 28 42.61 -26.60 11.75
C ALA A 28 42.69 -25.07 11.98
N LEU A 29 41.89 -24.56 12.91
CA LEU A 29 41.91 -23.14 13.29
C LEU A 29 43.23 -22.74 13.95
N ARG A 30 43.77 -23.59 14.82
CA ARG A 30 45.07 -23.36 15.47
C ARG A 30 46.22 -23.33 14.47
N GLN A 31 46.27 -24.29 13.55
CA GLN A 31 47.27 -24.30 12.48
C GLN A 31 47.17 -23.06 11.58
N HIS A 32 45.95 -22.66 11.22
CA HIS A 32 45.71 -21.43 10.46
C HIS A 32 46.21 -20.18 11.21
N CYS A 33 45.87 -20.06 12.50
CA CYS A 33 46.32 -18.95 13.33
C CYS A 33 47.84 -18.92 13.50
N GLN A 34 48.51 -20.07 13.66
CA GLN A 34 49.98 -20.13 13.70
C GLN A 34 50.59 -19.65 12.39
N GLY A 35 50.18 -20.21 11.25
CA GLY A 35 50.72 -19.82 9.94
C GLY A 35 50.49 -18.34 9.59
N VAL A 36 49.35 -17.78 9.99
CA VAL A 36 49.03 -16.36 9.78
C VAL A 36 49.85 -15.44 10.69
N LEU A 37 50.04 -15.81 11.96
CA LEU A 37 50.86 -15.02 12.88
C LEU A 37 52.34 -15.07 12.49
N ASP A 38 52.85 -16.24 12.09
CA ASP A 38 54.23 -16.42 11.63
C ASP A 38 54.50 -15.68 10.32
N ALA A 39 53.52 -15.57 9.44
CA ALA A 39 53.62 -14.73 8.23
C ALA A 39 53.63 -13.24 8.60
N TRP A 40 52.73 -12.81 9.48
CA TRP A 40 52.64 -11.42 9.90
C TRP A 40 53.90 -10.93 10.63
N LEU A 41 54.46 -11.76 11.52
CA LEU A 41 55.72 -11.45 12.23
C LEU A 41 56.92 -11.33 11.28
N ARG A 42 56.90 -12.00 10.12
CA ARG A 42 57.98 -11.93 9.11
C ARG A 42 57.91 -10.68 8.24
N ASP A 43 56.70 -10.18 7.98
CA ASP A 43 56.48 -9.08 7.03
C ASP A 43 56.19 -7.75 7.76
N GLU A 44 54.96 -7.55 8.24
CA GLU A 44 54.47 -6.29 8.80
C GLU A 44 54.84 -6.11 10.29
N GLY A 45 55.04 -7.20 11.01
CA GLY A 45 55.32 -7.26 12.45
C GLY A 45 56.80 -7.33 12.81
N GLY A 46 57.72 -7.10 11.87
CA GLY A 46 59.17 -7.30 12.06
C GLY A 46 59.82 -6.42 13.14
N GLY A 47 59.14 -5.35 13.60
CA GLY A 47 59.54 -4.53 14.75
C GLY A 47 58.87 -4.88 16.06
N SER A 48 57.98 -5.89 16.08
CA SER A 48 57.25 -6.29 17.28
C SER A 48 58.11 -7.21 18.14
N SER A 49 58.34 -6.84 19.39
CA SER A 49 59.16 -7.61 20.36
C SER A 49 58.40 -8.82 20.93
N VAL A 50 57.62 -9.51 20.11
CA VAL A 50 56.80 -10.65 20.56
C VAL A 50 57.69 -11.88 20.64
N SER A 51 57.91 -12.39 21.85
CA SER A 51 58.63 -13.65 22.04
C SER A 51 57.84 -14.84 21.49
N SER A 52 58.51 -15.93 21.14
CA SER A 52 57.85 -17.16 20.68
C SER A 52 56.86 -17.73 21.70
N SER A 53 57.06 -17.45 23.00
CA SER A 53 56.15 -17.84 24.08
C SER A 53 54.84 -17.03 24.05
N GLU A 54 54.93 -15.72 23.79
CA GLU A 54 53.79 -14.82 23.68
C GLU A 54 52.99 -15.06 22.40
N ALA A 55 53.67 -15.36 21.29
CA ALA A 55 53.03 -15.74 20.03
C ALA A 55 52.16 -17.00 20.21
N ASN A 56 52.69 -18.03 20.89
CA ASN A 56 51.94 -19.24 21.20
C ASN A 56 50.76 -18.98 22.14
N ALA A 57 50.95 -18.18 23.18
CA ALA A 57 49.88 -17.80 24.10
C ALA A 57 48.76 -17.01 23.39
N LEU A 58 49.13 -16.15 22.43
CA LEU A 58 48.19 -15.38 21.62
C LEU A 58 47.34 -16.28 20.72
N VAL A 59 47.97 -17.22 20.03
CA VAL A 59 47.29 -18.23 19.20
C VAL A 59 46.31 -19.05 20.04
N GLU A 60 46.74 -19.57 21.19
CA GLU A 60 45.88 -20.36 22.07
C GLU A 60 44.68 -19.58 22.60
N SER A 61 44.91 -18.32 22.99
CA SER A 61 43.87 -17.44 23.48
C SER A 61 42.83 -17.13 22.40
N VAL A 62 43.28 -16.75 21.19
CA VAL A 62 42.38 -16.42 20.08
C VAL A 62 41.60 -17.65 19.61
N THR A 63 42.27 -18.79 19.43
CA THR A 63 41.62 -20.03 18.97
C THR A 63 40.57 -20.51 19.97
N SER A 64 40.92 -20.59 21.26
CA SER A 64 40.00 -20.99 22.33
C SER A 64 38.80 -20.06 22.41
N TRP A 65 39.05 -18.75 22.37
CA TRP A 65 37.98 -17.74 22.44
C TRP A 65 37.06 -17.82 21.22
N VAL A 66 37.60 -17.96 20.00
CA VAL A 66 36.82 -18.03 18.75
C VAL A 66 35.97 -19.29 18.71
N VAL A 67 36.51 -20.45 19.10
CA VAL A 67 35.74 -21.70 19.14
C VAL A 67 34.56 -21.57 20.11
N GLN A 68 34.80 -21.04 21.31
CA GLN A 68 33.79 -20.91 22.36
C GLN A 68 32.75 -19.81 22.06
N ASN A 69 33.18 -18.64 21.58
CA ASN A 69 32.35 -17.43 21.58
C ASN A 69 31.90 -16.96 20.18
N TYR A 70 32.63 -17.28 19.12
CA TYR A 70 32.31 -16.77 17.79
C TYR A 70 31.28 -17.63 17.08
N HIS A 71 30.02 -17.20 17.00
CA HIS A 71 29.02 -17.89 16.19
C HIS A 71 28.98 -17.28 14.78
N LYS A 72 29.08 -18.14 13.75
CA LYS A 72 28.96 -17.70 12.35
C LYS A 72 27.68 -16.88 12.18
N PRO A 73 27.76 -15.59 11.80
CA PRO A 73 26.57 -14.79 11.62
C PRO A 73 25.69 -15.44 10.57
N LYS A 74 24.41 -15.69 10.90
CA LYS A 74 23.44 -16.22 9.93
C LYS A 74 23.46 -15.28 8.72
N ARG A 75 23.82 -15.81 7.55
CA ARG A 75 23.82 -15.08 6.28
C ARG A 75 22.41 -14.51 6.11
N LYS A 76 22.24 -13.21 6.36
CA LYS A 76 20.95 -12.56 6.11
C LYS A 76 20.74 -12.66 4.61
N VAL A 77 19.65 -13.29 4.19
CA VAL A 77 19.20 -13.20 2.81
C VAL A 77 19.09 -11.70 2.52
N LEU A 78 19.92 -11.21 1.61
CA LEU A 78 19.90 -9.81 1.15
C LEU A 78 18.60 -9.60 0.37
N ARG A 79 17.49 -9.45 1.11
CA ARG A 79 16.20 -9.11 0.53
C ARG A 79 16.25 -7.65 0.11
N ARG A 80 16.10 -7.43 -1.20
CA ARG A 80 16.06 -6.10 -1.80
C ARG A 80 14.96 -5.27 -1.12
N ARG A 81 15.15 -3.94 -1.07
CA ARG A 81 14.19 -3.01 -0.45
C ARG A 81 12.78 -3.20 -1.05
N GLU A 82 12.72 -3.41 -2.36
CA GLU A 82 11.52 -3.70 -3.14
C GLU A 82 10.84 -4.99 -2.71
N GLU A 83 11.59 -6.08 -2.51
CA GLU A 83 11.03 -7.37 -2.06
C GLU A 83 10.39 -7.26 -0.67
N ARG A 84 10.99 -6.45 0.22
CA ARG A 84 10.40 -6.15 1.55
C ARG A 84 9.15 -5.29 1.45
N ALA A 85 9.11 -4.32 0.54
CA ALA A 85 7.93 -3.51 0.30
C ALA A 85 6.79 -4.35 -0.30
N ALA A 86 7.08 -5.17 -1.30
CA ALA A 86 6.11 -6.10 -1.91
C ALA A 86 5.55 -7.07 -0.87
N GLN A 87 6.40 -7.68 -0.03
CA GLN A 87 5.95 -8.57 1.05
C GLN A 87 5.12 -7.85 2.12
N ALA A 88 5.29 -6.55 2.31
CA ALA A 88 4.48 -5.74 3.23
C ALA A 88 3.11 -5.39 2.64
N VAL A 89 3.02 -5.18 1.32
CA VAL A 89 1.78 -4.91 0.60
C VAL A 89 0.91 -6.16 0.49
N VAL A 90 1.51 -7.34 0.31
CA VAL A 90 0.77 -8.60 0.09
C VAL A 90 0.22 -9.20 1.40
N ALA A 91 0.65 -8.72 2.56
CA ALA A 91 0.33 -9.32 3.85
C ALA A 91 -1.18 -9.41 4.16
N THR A 92 -1.97 -8.45 3.66
CA THR A 92 -3.43 -8.40 3.85
C THR A 92 -4.14 -9.50 3.07
N ILE A 93 -3.61 -9.86 1.90
CA ILE A 93 -4.19 -10.92 1.06
C ILE A 93 -4.14 -12.27 1.76
N PHE A 94 -3.09 -12.56 2.53
CA PHE A 94 -3.04 -13.80 3.30
C PHE A 94 -4.04 -13.88 4.46
N LEU A 95 -4.68 -12.77 4.85
CA LEU A 95 -5.85 -12.82 5.74
C LEU A 95 -7.11 -13.21 4.98
N ASP A 96 -7.26 -12.73 3.75
CA ASP A 96 -8.37 -13.06 2.85
C ASP A 96 -8.27 -14.53 2.42
N ASP A 97 -7.08 -14.99 2.00
CA ASP A 97 -6.78 -16.40 1.69
C ASP A 97 -7.08 -17.33 2.88
N ALA A 98 -6.87 -16.84 4.11
CA ALA A 98 -7.21 -17.60 5.31
C ALA A 98 -8.72 -17.74 5.46
N ALA A 99 -9.50 -16.68 5.19
CA ALA A 99 -10.95 -16.73 5.23
C ALA A 99 -11.52 -17.63 4.10
N GLU A 100 -10.96 -17.54 2.90
CA GLU A 100 -11.34 -18.36 1.73
C GLU A 100 -11.04 -19.85 1.94
N ALA A 101 -9.94 -20.18 2.62
CA ALA A 101 -9.63 -21.54 3.03
C ALA A 101 -10.45 -22.03 4.25
N GLY A 102 -11.54 -21.33 4.61
CA GLY A 102 -12.42 -21.68 5.73
C GLY A 102 -11.79 -21.50 7.11
N MET A 103 -10.65 -20.81 7.20
CA MET A 103 -9.94 -20.57 8.45
C MET A 103 -10.26 -19.17 9.02
N LYS A 104 -10.08 -19.02 10.33
CA LYS A 104 -10.19 -17.69 10.96
C LYS A 104 -9.13 -16.73 10.37
N PRO A 105 -9.51 -15.55 9.83
CA PRO A 105 -8.59 -14.56 9.28
C PRO A 105 -7.74 -13.96 10.41
N SER A 106 -6.62 -14.59 10.68
CA SER A 106 -5.75 -14.29 11.82
C SER A 106 -4.30 -14.26 11.38
N VAL A 107 -3.50 -13.44 12.06
CA VAL A 107 -2.05 -13.32 11.80
C VAL A 107 -1.35 -14.68 11.82
N ARG A 108 -1.81 -15.64 12.64
CA ARG A 108 -1.24 -16.98 12.73
C ARG A 108 -1.51 -17.78 11.45
N ASN A 109 -2.73 -17.74 10.95
CA ASN A 109 -3.13 -18.48 9.74
C ASN A 109 -2.56 -17.81 8.48
N ALA A 110 -2.60 -16.49 8.41
CA ALA A 110 -1.95 -15.72 7.35
C ALA A 110 -0.43 -15.97 7.30
N ALA A 111 0.24 -16.00 8.45
CA ALA A 111 1.67 -16.33 8.51
C ALA A 111 1.96 -17.77 8.05
N ARG A 112 1.09 -18.72 8.40
CA ARG A 112 1.19 -20.12 7.96
C ARG A 112 1.04 -20.24 6.44
N LEU A 113 0.03 -19.61 5.86
CA LEU A 113 -0.20 -19.60 4.41
C LEU A 113 0.95 -18.91 3.65
N ALA A 114 1.46 -17.81 4.19
CA ALA A 114 2.56 -17.07 3.57
C ALA A 114 3.95 -17.72 3.75
N GLY A 115 4.07 -18.83 4.48
CA GLY A 115 5.36 -19.42 4.84
C GLY A 115 6.26 -18.47 5.64
N ARG A 116 5.68 -17.59 6.47
CA ARG A 116 6.40 -16.56 7.23
C ARG A 116 6.28 -16.78 8.73
N SER A 117 7.19 -16.16 9.49
CA SER A 117 7.02 -16.08 10.93
C SER A 117 5.84 -15.15 11.29
N LYS A 118 5.13 -15.52 12.36
CA LYS A 118 4.00 -14.74 12.91
C LYS A 118 4.38 -13.27 13.18
N SER A 119 5.59 -13.02 13.67
CA SER A 119 6.09 -11.68 13.98
C SER A 119 6.27 -10.81 12.73
N THR A 120 6.74 -11.39 11.62
CA THR A 120 6.92 -10.67 10.35
C THR A 120 5.57 -10.34 9.73
N MET A 121 4.64 -11.30 9.72
CA MET A 121 3.28 -11.07 9.23
C MET A 121 2.55 -10.00 10.06
N ALA A 122 2.66 -10.05 11.40
CA ALA A 122 2.09 -9.03 12.28
C ALA A 122 2.64 -7.63 11.96
N ARG A 123 3.95 -7.52 11.70
CA ARG A 123 4.60 -6.26 11.36
C ARG A 123 4.10 -5.71 10.03
N HIS A 124 3.96 -6.56 9.01
CA HIS A 124 3.48 -6.14 7.70
C HIS A 124 2.01 -5.71 7.72
N LEU A 125 1.15 -6.48 8.38
CA LEU A 125 -0.25 -6.13 8.60
C LEU A 125 -0.40 -4.81 9.37
N ARG A 126 0.45 -4.58 10.38
CA ARG A 126 0.49 -3.31 11.13
C ARG A 126 0.87 -2.11 10.24
N LEU A 127 1.80 -2.28 9.30
CA LEU A 127 2.17 -1.23 8.35
C LEU A 127 0.99 -0.85 7.44
N GLN A 128 0.11 -1.80 7.13
CA GLN A 128 -1.11 -1.58 6.33
C GLN A 128 -2.32 -1.13 7.16
N GLY A 129 -2.15 -0.86 8.47
CA GLY A 129 -3.24 -0.48 9.35
C GLY A 129 -4.26 -1.58 9.66
N ILE A 130 -4.12 -2.78 9.07
CA ILE A 130 -5.01 -3.92 9.29
C ILE A 130 -4.54 -4.69 10.52
N ALA A 131 -5.16 -4.41 11.65
CA ALA A 131 -5.08 -5.26 12.81
C ALA A 131 -6.51 -5.56 13.25
N PRO A 132 -6.97 -6.82 13.24
CA PRO A 132 -8.33 -7.17 13.69
C PRO A 132 -8.63 -6.68 15.13
N ILE A 133 -7.59 -6.55 15.94
CA ILE A 133 -7.65 -5.95 17.29
C ILE A 133 -7.86 -4.43 17.22
N ARG A 134 -7.25 -3.74 16.26
CA ARG A 134 -7.41 -2.30 16.03
C ARG A 134 -8.83 -1.98 15.57
N ASP A 135 -9.37 -2.70 14.60
CA ASP A 135 -10.75 -2.45 14.14
C ASP A 135 -11.77 -2.74 15.23
N LYS A 136 -11.55 -3.82 16.02
CA LYS A 136 -12.35 -4.08 17.22
C LYS A 136 -12.25 -2.95 18.25
N ARG A 137 -11.05 -2.39 18.47
CA ARG A 137 -10.84 -1.25 19.37
C ARG A 137 -11.53 0.01 18.85
N ILE A 138 -11.43 0.30 17.55
CA ILE A 138 -12.13 1.43 16.91
C ILE A 138 -13.64 1.24 17.05
N ASN A 139 -14.15 0.04 16.79
CA ASN A 139 -15.57 -0.27 16.93
C ASN A 139 -16.09 -0.15 18.37
N ALA A 140 -15.22 -0.24 19.38
CA ALA A 140 -15.58 -0.02 20.79
C ALA A 140 -15.58 1.47 21.20
N LEU A 141 -15.06 2.38 20.37
CA LEU A 141 -15.00 3.81 20.72
C LEU A 141 -16.36 4.53 20.55
N PRO A 142 -16.59 5.64 21.28
CA PRO A 142 -17.75 6.50 21.05
C PRO A 142 -17.79 7.05 19.61
N THR A 143 -18.99 7.29 19.08
CA THR A 143 -19.20 7.69 17.66
C THR A 143 -18.34 8.87 17.22
N ARG A 144 -18.20 9.91 18.06
CA ARG A 144 -17.36 11.07 17.72
C ARG A 144 -15.86 10.76 17.73
N VAL A 145 -15.41 9.88 18.64
CA VAL A 145 -14.02 9.43 18.69
C VAL A 145 -13.73 8.56 17.46
N LYS A 146 -14.65 7.68 17.05
CA LYS A 146 -14.55 6.90 15.80
C LYS A 146 -14.37 7.80 14.58
N ARG A 147 -15.20 8.84 14.45
CA ARG A 147 -15.10 9.82 13.35
C ARG A 147 -13.74 10.51 13.35
N LEU A 148 -13.26 10.92 14.51
CA LEU A 148 -11.93 11.51 14.66
C LEU A 148 -10.82 10.55 14.23
N VAL A 149 -10.88 9.27 14.65
CA VAL A 149 -9.92 8.24 14.20
C VAL A 149 -9.91 8.10 12.69
N HIS A 150 -11.08 8.10 12.07
CA HIS A 150 -11.20 7.95 10.62
C HIS A 150 -10.62 9.15 9.86
N ILE A 151 -10.86 10.38 10.34
CA ILE A 151 -10.22 11.60 9.83
C ILE A 151 -8.69 11.49 9.92
N LEU A 152 -8.16 11.02 11.06
CA LEU A 152 -6.73 10.85 11.26
C LEU A 152 -6.14 9.76 10.35
N ASP A 153 -6.84 8.65 10.14
CA ASP A 153 -6.41 7.55 9.27
C ASP A 153 -6.26 7.98 7.80
N ILE A 154 -7.21 8.77 7.31
CA ILE A 154 -7.19 9.29 5.93
C ILE A 154 -6.13 10.39 5.80
N SER A 155 -6.03 11.27 6.80
CA SER A 155 -5.09 12.39 6.78
C SER A 155 -3.63 11.93 6.88
N PHE A 156 -3.39 10.84 7.62
CA PHE A 156 -2.06 10.36 7.95
C PHE A 156 -1.93 8.85 7.68
N PRO A 157 -1.90 8.42 6.40
CA PRO A 157 -1.92 7.01 6.03
C PRO A 157 -0.61 6.26 6.34
N ILE A 158 0.51 6.98 6.42
CA ILE A 158 1.85 6.44 6.63
C ILE A 158 2.33 6.70 8.06
N ASP A 159 3.45 6.08 8.47
CA ASP A 159 4.12 6.42 9.74
C ASP A 159 4.83 7.78 9.62
N GLY A 160 4.75 8.63 10.65
CA GLY A 160 5.30 9.99 10.61
C GLY A 160 4.75 10.90 11.72
N ALA A 161 5.12 12.18 11.69
CA ALA A 161 4.67 13.23 12.61
C ALA A 161 4.15 14.43 11.82
N TRP A 162 3.05 15.03 12.29
CA TRP A 162 2.37 16.16 11.62
C TRP A 162 1.80 17.14 12.63
N LEU A 163 1.82 18.42 12.27
CA LEU A 163 1.28 19.52 13.07
C LEU A 163 -0.05 19.98 12.48
N VAL A 164 -1.08 20.11 13.31
CA VAL A 164 -2.44 20.48 12.89
C VAL A 164 -2.95 21.63 13.77
N ARG A 165 -3.61 22.62 13.18
CA ARG A 165 -4.26 23.69 13.95
C ARG A 165 -5.51 23.17 14.67
N LEU A 166 -5.66 23.55 15.93
CA LEU A 166 -6.76 23.11 16.77
C LEU A 166 -8.12 23.49 16.18
N ASP A 167 -8.28 24.73 15.71
CA ASP A 167 -9.51 25.20 15.08
C ASP A 167 -9.86 24.45 13.80
N HIS A 168 -8.85 24.10 13.00
CA HIS A 168 -9.05 23.29 11.79
C HIS A 168 -9.54 21.87 12.15
N CYS A 169 -8.99 21.28 13.21
CA CYS A 169 -9.46 20.01 13.73
C CYS A 169 -10.93 20.08 14.22
N ILE A 170 -11.31 21.17 14.88
CA ILE A 170 -12.70 21.39 15.29
C ILE A 170 -13.62 21.54 14.08
N ALA A 171 -13.26 22.40 13.13
CA ALA A 171 -14.05 22.62 11.92
C ALA A 171 -14.27 21.31 11.16
N LYS A 172 -13.23 20.47 11.03
CA LYS A 172 -13.35 19.17 10.38
C LYS A 172 -14.17 18.16 11.17
N LEU A 173 -13.96 18.05 12.48
CA LEU A 173 -14.65 17.04 13.29
C LEU A 173 -16.14 17.31 13.41
N TRP A 174 -16.55 18.57 13.62
CA TRP A 174 -17.95 18.93 13.87
C TRP A 174 -18.71 19.37 12.62
N ASP A 175 -18.08 20.13 11.72
CA ASP A 175 -18.77 20.77 10.59
C ASP A 175 -18.30 20.23 9.23
N ASP A 176 -17.29 19.35 9.21
CA ASP A 176 -16.61 18.87 8.00
C ASP A 176 -16.16 20.01 7.07
N ALA A 177 -15.65 21.09 7.65
CA ALA A 177 -15.21 22.29 6.96
C ALA A 177 -13.71 22.53 7.18
N ASP A 178 -13.06 23.28 6.28
CA ASP A 178 -11.64 23.64 6.43
C ASP A 178 -11.40 24.79 7.42
N ALA A 179 -12.44 25.56 7.73
CA ALA A 179 -12.42 26.64 8.70
C ALA A 179 -13.69 26.64 9.55
N LEU A 180 -13.59 27.16 10.77
CA LEU A 180 -14.74 27.31 11.67
C LEU A 180 -15.72 28.32 11.06
N PRO A 181 -16.97 27.93 10.79
CA PRO A 181 -17.96 28.86 10.26
C PRO A 181 -18.17 30.07 11.20
N GLU A 182 -18.30 31.27 10.61
CA GLU A 182 -18.50 32.50 11.36
C GLU A 182 -19.85 32.51 12.10
N ALA A 183 -20.87 31.90 11.51
CA ALA A 183 -22.23 31.80 12.03
C ALA A 183 -22.38 30.97 13.33
N ILE A 184 -21.35 30.26 13.78
CA ILE A 184 -21.44 29.45 15.00
C ILE A 184 -21.33 30.33 16.26
N PRO A 185 -22.24 30.20 17.23
CA PRO A 185 -22.18 30.93 18.49
C PRO A 185 -20.86 30.75 19.24
N ARG A 186 -20.38 31.81 19.90
CA ARG A 186 -19.11 31.79 20.67
C ARG A 186 -19.11 30.74 21.79
N SER A 187 -20.24 30.51 22.44
CA SER A 187 -20.42 29.47 23.46
C SER A 187 -20.15 28.07 22.90
N THR A 188 -20.70 27.76 21.72
CA THR A 188 -20.49 26.49 21.02
C THR A 188 -19.03 26.29 20.59
N LYS A 189 -18.35 27.36 20.14
CA LYS A 189 -16.91 27.30 19.80
C LYS A 189 -16.07 26.96 21.04
N SER A 190 -16.34 27.61 22.17
CA SER A 190 -15.65 27.35 23.44
C SER A 190 -15.88 25.92 23.95
N GLU A 191 -17.12 25.43 23.90
CA GLU A 191 -17.45 24.07 24.34
C GLU A 191 -16.75 23.00 23.48
N ARG A 192 -16.70 23.21 22.15
CA ARG A 192 -15.99 22.31 21.23
C ARG A 192 -14.48 22.31 21.49
N ARG A 193 -13.86 23.48 21.74
CA ARG A 193 -12.45 23.59 22.13
C ARG A 193 -12.15 22.85 23.43
N LYS A 194 -13.05 22.92 24.42
CA LYS A 194 -12.91 22.18 25.69
C LYS A 194 -13.02 20.67 25.52
N LYS A 195 -13.94 20.20 24.65
CA LYS A 195 -14.19 18.76 24.42
C LYS A 195 -13.15 18.09 23.52
N LEU A 196 -12.50 18.81 22.60
CA LEU A 196 -11.57 18.21 21.64
C LEU A 196 -10.37 17.50 22.30
N PRO A 197 -9.68 18.07 23.31
CA PRO A 197 -8.60 17.38 24.00
C PRO A 197 -9.02 16.04 24.62
N GLU A 198 -10.22 15.96 25.19
CA GLU A 198 -10.76 14.71 25.76
C GLU A 198 -10.95 13.63 24.68
N LEU A 199 -11.44 14.02 23.50
CA LEU A 199 -11.60 13.11 22.37
C LEU A 199 -10.24 12.63 21.82
N LEU A 200 -9.25 13.52 21.71
CA LEU A 200 -7.89 13.18 21.28
C LEU A 200 -7.17 12.28 22.29
N ALA A 201 -7.39 12.51 23.58
CA ALA A 201 -6.89 11.66 24.66
C ALA A 201 -7.50 10.25 24.57
N ALA A 202 -8.81 10.14 24.30
CA ALA A 202 -9.47 8.86 24.08
C ALA A 202 -8.90 8.08 22.88
N VAL A 203 -8.57 8.78 21.77
CA VAL A 203 -7.87 8.17 20.61
C VAL A 203 -6.51 7.60 21.02
N THR A 204 -5.73 8.36 21.79
CA THR A 204 -4.40 7.94 22.25
C THR A 204 -4.49 6.75 23.22
N ALA A 205 -5.46 6.80 24.15
CA ALA A 205 -5.71 5.73 25.12
C ALA A 205 -6.19 4.43 24.47
N ALA A 206 -6.90 4.50 23.34
CA ALA A 206 -7.33 3.34 22.57
C ALA A 206 -6.14 2.51 22.01
N GLY A 207 -4.93 3.08 21.97
CA GLY A 207 -3.73 2.35 21.57
C GLY A 207 -3.78 1.83 20.13
N ILE A 208 -4.40 2.60 19.24
CA ILE A 208 -4.64 2.27 17.82
C ILE A 208 -3.55 2.79 16.85
N GLY A 209 -2.44 3.28 17.41
CA GLY A 209 -1.24 3.67 16.65
C GLY A 209 -1.03 5.17 16.48
N PHE A 210 -1.96 6.00 16.96
CA PHE A 210 -1.79 7.46 17.05
C PHE A 210 -1.31 7.88 18.43
N ASN A 211 -0.32 8.76 18.46
CA ASN A 211 0.15 9.43 19.66
C ASN A 211 -0.07 10.92 19.44
N ILE A 212 -0.93 11.52 20.27
CA ILE A 212 -1.39 12.89 20.07
C ILE A 212 -0.98 13.73 21.28
N LEU A 213 -0.44 14.91 21.02
CA LEU A 213 -0.13 15.94 22.02
C LEU A 213 -0.80 17.24 21.59
N VAL A 214 -1.45 17.90 22.54
CA VAL A 214 -2.08 19.20 22.34
C VAL A 214 -1.28 20.23 23.13
N ASN A 215 -0.85 21.30 22.48
CA ASN A 215 -0.20 22.43 23.11
C ASN A 215 -0.84 23.72 22.59
N SER A 216 -1.45 24.50 23.47
CA SER A 216 -2.17 25.73 23.09
C SER A 216 -3.14 25.50 21.91
N ASP A 217 -2.92 26.19 20.78
CA ASP A 217 -3.79 26.13 19.59
C ASP A 217 -3.31 25.13 18.53
N VAL A 218 -2.36 24.25 18.87
CA VAL A 218 -1.75 23.30 17.93
C VAL A 218 -1.75 21.87 18.46
N ILE A 219 -1.87 20.92 17.54
CA ILE A 219 -1.98 19.49 17.79
C ILE A 219 -0.85 18.79 17.05
N ALA A 220 0.05 18.15 17.78
CA ALA A 220 1.02 17.22 17.22
C ALA A 220 0.40 15.82 17.13
N VAL A 221 0.34 15.28 15.92
CA VAL A 221 -0.13 13.92 15.64
C VAL A 221 1.04 13.10 15.14
N ARG A 222 1.35 11.99 15.82
CA ARG A 222 2.39 11.04 15.39
C ARG A 222 1.85 9.63 15.26
N ARG A 223 1.97 9.06 14.06
CA ARG A 223 1.60 7.67 13.77
C ARG A 223 2.82 6.76 13.93
N GLY A 224 2.65 5.67 14.68
CA GLY A 224 3.71 4.69 14.94
C GLY A 224 4.44 4.92 16.28
N ARG A 225 5.73 5.28 16.22
CA ARG A 225 6.55 5.51 17.43
C ARG A 225 6.10 6.76 18.18
N ARG A 226 6.11 6.70 19.52
CA ARG A 226 5.86 7.86 20.40
C ARG A 226 6.96 8.91 20.26
N PHE A 227 6.65 10.16 20.60
CA PHE A 227 7.68 11.16 20.87
C PHE A 227 8.54 10.71 22.05
N HIS A 228 9.84 11.02 22.02
CA HIS A 228 10.81 10.60 23.05
C HIS A 228 10.66 11.36 24.38
N GLY A 229 9.84 12.42 24.41
CA GLY A 229 9.41 13.13 25.62
C GLY A 229 8.49 14.29 25.27
N VAL A 230 7.88 14.91 26.29
CA VAL A 230 7.03 16.11 26.12
C VAL A 230 7.86 17.31 25.65
N LYS A 231 9.09 17.45 26.16
CA LYS A 231 10.02 18.52 25.76
C LYS A 231 10.44 18.41 24.29
N ASP A 232 10.79 17.21 23.82
CA ASP A 232 11.14 16.98 22.42
C ASP A 232 9.96 17.24 21.47
N ALA A 233 8.75 16.88 21.89
CA ALA A 233 7.55 17.15 21.12
C ALA A 233 7.27 18.66 21.05
N ALA A 234 7.40 19.38 22.17
CA ALA A 234 7.22 20.83 22.19
C ALA A 234 8.25 21.56 21.31
N ALA A 235 9.54 21.21 21.41
CA ALA A 235 10.58 21.78 20.56
C ALA A 235 10.35 21.48 19.06
N TRP A 236 9.89 20.28 18.72
CA TRP A 236 9.52 19.95 17.34
C TRP A 236 8.29 20.74 16.87
N MET A 237 7.29 20.94 17.73
CA MET A 237 6.10 21.73 17.39
C MET A 237 6.44 23.20 17.13
N GLU A 238 7.29 23.80 17.96
CA GLU A 238 7.75 25.19 17.77
C GLU A 238 8.51 25.36 16.45
N GLU A 239 9.39 24.42 16.10
CA GLU A 239 10.14 24.47 14.85
C GLU A 239 9.23 24.29 13.62
N GLU A 240 8.28 23.35 13.66
CA GLU A 240 7.30 23.15 12.58
C GLU A 240 6.34 24.35 12.43
N GLU A 241 5.98 25.00 13.53
CA GLU A 241 5.19 26.23 13.51
C GLU A 241 5.96 27.38 12.85
N ARG A 242 7.26 27.52 13.16
CA ARG A 242 8.15 28.53 12.57
C ARG A 242 8.24 28.43 11.04
N VAL A 243 8.22 27.20 10.50
CA VAL A 243 8.27 26.95 9.04
C VAL A 243 6.89 26.85 8.39
N ASN A 244 5.81 27.15 9.12
CA ASN A 244 4.42 27.01 8.67
C ASN A 244 4.09 25.59 8.16
N GLY A 245 4.65 24.56 8.81
CA GLY A 245 4.55 23.14 8.44
C GLY A 245 3.17 22.50 8.69
N PHE A 246 2.12 23.30 8.90
CA PHE A 246 0.79 22.81 9.23
C PHE A 246 0.21 21.89 8.15
N LYS A 247 -0.43 20.81 8.58
CA LYS A 247 -1.21 19.93 7.73
C LYS A 247 -2.70 20.12 7.96
N LEU A 248 -3.41 20.17 6.84
CA LEU A 248 -4.85 20.14 6.81
C LEU A 248 -5.32 18.68 6.95
N LEU A 249 -6.28 18.48 7.84
CA LEU A 249 -7.01 17.23 7.97
C LEU A 249 -7.92 17.07 6.76
N ARG A 250 -7.91 15.86 6.20
CA ARG A 250 -8.81 15.48 5.12
C ARG A 250 -10.19 15.18 5.71
N SER A 251 -11.21 15.57 4.97
CA SER A 251 -12.58 15.19 5.29
C SER A 251 -12.73 13.68 5.30
N SER A 252 -13.51 13.18 6.25
CA SER A 252 -13.98 11.80 6.25
C SER A 252 -14.93 11.68 5.06
N GLU A 253 -14.46 11.12 3.94
CA GLU A 253 -15.27 10.86 2.74
C GLU A 253 -16.50 9.97 3.03
N THR A 254 -16.58 9.42 4.24
CA THR A 254 -17.61 8.48 4.69
C THR A 254 -18.95 9.10 5.09
N ASP A 255 -19.04 10.40 5.43
CA ASP A 255 -20.34 11.00 5.83
C ASP A 255 -20.95 11.98 4.80
N ARG A 256 -20.20 12.42 3.77
CA ARG A 256 -20.72 13.28 2.67
C ARG A 256 -21.06 12.54 1.38
N ARG A 257 -20.77 11.25 1.28
CA ARG A 257 -21.42 10.42 0.26
C ARG A 257 -22.91 10.25 0.64
N ARG A 258 -23.75 11.21 0.22
CA ARG A 258 -24.82 10.76 -0.68
C ARG A 258 -24.08 9.89 -1.68
N LYS A 259 -24.24 8.57 -1.62
CA LYS A 259 -23.52 7.64 -2.51
C LYS A 259 -23.89 8.03 -3.93
N ARG A 260 -23.13 8.96 -4.49
CA ARG A 260 -23.35 9.48 -5.82
C ARG A 260 -23.32 8.28 -6.75
N PHE A 261 -24.11 8.38 -7.80
CA PHE A 261 -24.16 7.32 -8.79
C PHE A 261 -22.74 7.08 -9.34
N TRP A 262 -22.05 8.16 -9.70
CA TRP A 262 -20.72 8.13 -10.31
C TRP A 262 -19.55 7.92 -9.34
N ASP A 263 -19.77 7.98 -8.02
CA ASP A 263 -18.73 7.65 -7.02
C ASP A 263 -18.58 6.13 -6.78
N ASP A 264 -19.35 5.31 -7.51
CA ASP A 264 -19.27 3.86 -7.44
C ASP A 264 -18.00 3.35 -8.15
N PRO A 265 -17.08 2.65 -7.45
CA PRO A 265 -15.82 2.21 -8.05
C PRO A 265 -16.00 1.38 -9.32
N TRP A 266 -17.06 0.57 -9.39
CA TRP A 266 -17.35 -0.26 -10.56
C TRP A 266 -17.86 0.55 -11.75
N VAL A 267 -18.68 1.57 -11.50
CA VAL A 267 -19.16 2.47 -12.56
C VAL A 267 -17.98 3.27 -13.12
N VAL A 268 -17.10 3.77 -12.25
CA VAL A 268 -15.89 4.50 -12.64
C VAL A 268 -14.95 3.61 -13.46
N ASP A 269 -14.66 2.40 -12.98
CA ASP A 269 -13.70 1.51 -13.63
C ASP A 269 -14.20 1.01 -14.98
N VAL A 270 -15.48 0.64 -15.08
CA VAL A 270 -16.08 0.22 -16.36
C VAL A 270 -16.09 1.37 -17.36
N LEU A 271 -16.48 2.58 -16.94
CA LEU A 271 -16.45 3.75 -17.83
C LEU A 271 -15.03 4.07 -18.31
N ALA A 272 -14.04 3.97 -17.41
CA ALA A 272 -12.64 4.19 -17.76
C ALA A 272 -12.12 3.16 -18.76
N VAL A 273 -12.46 1.88 -18.60
CA VAL A 273 -12.09 0.82 -19.55
C VAL A 273 -12.73 1.04 -20.91
N LEU A 274 -14.02 1.36 -20.96
CA LEU A 274 -14.72 1.63 -22.23
C LEU A 274 -14.09 2.83 -22.96
N LEU A 275 -13.80 3.92 -22.24
CA LEU A 275 -13.12 5.11 -22.78
C LEU A 275 -11.68 4.83 -23.25
N ALA A 276 -10.97 3.94 -22.58
CA ALA A 276 -9.61 3.57 -22.92
C ALA A 276 -9.51 2.43 -23.96
N GLY A 277 -10.63 1.84 -24.38
CA GLY A 277 -10.60 0.62 -25.19
C GLY A 277 -9.90 0.74 -26.53
N ASN A 278 -9.91 1.91 -27.17
CA ASN A 278 -9.17 2.14 -28.43
C ASN A 278 -7.85 2.92 -28.23
N TRP A 279 -7.36 2.99 -26.99
CA TRP A 279 -6.07 3.61 -26.74
C TRP A 279 -4.96 2.66 -27.14
N ARG A 280 -4.07 3.13 -28.01
CA ARG A 280 -2.86 2.38 -28.38
C ARG A 280 -1.74 2.53 -27.37
N THR A 281 -1.75 3.61 -26.59
CA THR A 281 -0.71 3.90 -25.61
C THR A 281 -1.31 4.49 -24.33
N PHE A 282 -0.57 4.32 -23.23
CA PHE A 282 -0.91 4.86 -21.92
C PHE A 282 0.26 5.71 -21.43
N SER A 283 -0.03 6.79 -20.71
CA SER A 283 1.00 7.70 -20.19
C SER A 283 1.43 7.36 -18.77
N ASN A 284 0.60 6.64 -18.00
CA ASN A 284 0.91 6.19 -16.65
C ASN A 284 0.14 4.92 -16.27
N VAL A 285 0.58 4.28 -15.18
CA VAL A 285 0.00 3.02 -14.70
C VAL A 285 -1.45 3.19 -14.20
N ASP A 286 -1.78 4.37 -13.67
CA ASP A 286 -3.12 4.64 -13.13
C ASP A 286 -4.20 4.53 -14.22
N GLN A 287 -3.86 4.79 -15.48
CA GLN A 287 -4.76 4.58 -16.62
C GLN A 287 -5.01 3.10 -16.95
N VAL A 288 -4.12 2.20 -16.54
CA VAL A 288 -4.24 0.74 -16.73
C VAL A 288 -4.87 0.07 -15.50
N GLU A 289 -4.87 0.74 -14.35
CA GLU A 289 -5.41 0.20 -13.09
C GLU A 289 -6.89 -0.26 -13.19
N PRO A 290 -7.81 0.46 -13.87
CA PRO A 290 -9.19 -0.01 -14.06
C PRO A 290 -9.28 -1.39 -14.73
N TRP A 291 -8.46 -1.63 -15.77
CA TRP A 291 -8.39 -2.94 -16.43
C TRP A 291 -7.97 -4.04 -15.47
N LEU A 292 -6.98 -3.75 -14.64
CA LEU A 292 -6.46 -4.66 -13.62
C LEU A 292 -7.49 -4.94 -12.52
N ARG A 293 -8.27 -3.93 -12.10
CA ARG A 293 -9.32 -4.09 -11.07
C ARG A 293 -10.51 -4.89 -11.60
N LEU A 294 -10.92 -4.67 -12.85
CA LEU A 294 -11.99 -5.47 -13.48
C LEU A 294 -11.54 -6.90 -13.79
N LEU A 295 -10.26 -7.11 -14.12
CA LEU A 295 -9.68 -8.45 -14.31
C LEU A 295 -9.30 -9.14 -13.01
N ARG A 296 -9.29 -8.43 -11.87
CA ARG A 296 -8.86 -8.97 -10.58
C ARG A 296 -9.58 -10.25 -10.15
N PRO A 297 -10.90 -10.41 -10.38
CA PRO A 297 -11.59 -11.67 -10.11
C PRO A 297 -11.03 -12.87 -10.89
N LEU A 298 -10.31 -12.60 -11.99
CA LEU A 298 -9.73 -13.61 -12.87
C LEU A 298 -8.21 -13.77 -12.65
N ILE A 299 -7.49 -12.70 -12.28
CA ILE A 299 -6.02 -12.63 -12.22
C ILE A 299 -5.54 -11.67 -11.11
N ASP A 300 -4.52 -12.04 -10.31
CA ASP A 300 -3.83 -11.09 -9.41
C ASP A 300 -2.98 -10.09 -10.23
N PRO A 301 -3.28 -8.78 -10.20
CA PRO A 301 -2.62 -7.80 -11.05
C PRO A 301 -1.25 -7.34 -10.55
N ARG A 302 -0.91 -7.56 -9.29
CA ARG A 302 0.31 -6.96 -8.66
C ARG A 302 1.61 -7.39 -9.33
N PRO A 303 1.79 -8.65 -9.77
CA PRO A 303 3.01 -9.06 -10.47
C PRO A 303 3.18 -8.38 -11.83
N LEU A 304 2.10 -7.87 -12.44
CA LEU A 304 2.14 -7.23 -13.75
C LEU A 304 2.60 -5.78 -13.71
N ILE A 305 2.53 -5.10 -12.55
CA ILE A 305 2.81 -3.65 -12.44
C ILE A 305 4.19 -3.30 -13.01
N ALA A 306 5.22 -4.10 -12.71
CA ALA A 306 6.58 -3.85 -13.20
C ALA A 306 6.67 -3.99 -14.73
N VAL A 307 5.98 -4.99 -15.30
CA VAL A 307 5.95 -5.21 -16.76
C VAL A 307 5.19 -4.09 -17.46
N ILE A 308 4.06 -3.66 -16.89
CA ILE A 308 3.23 -2.55 -17.39
C ILE A 308 4.02 -1.23 -17.36
N GLN A 309 4.74 -0.94 -16.26
CA GLN A 309 5.61 0.24 -16.18
C GLN A 309 6.68 0.26 -17.27
N ILE A 310 7.26 -0.90 -17.58
CA ILE A 310 8.25 -1.02 -18.65
C ILE A 310 7.58 -0.83 -20.01
N ALA A 311 6.41 -1.43 -20.24
CA ALA A 311 5.64 -1.26 -21.49
C ALA A 311 5.29 0.21 -21.75
N ILE A 312 4.88 0.95 -20.70
CA ILE A 312 4.56 2.38 -20.77
C ILE A 312 5.82 3.23 -21.01
N SER A 313 6.87 3.00 -20.23
CA SER A 313 8.07 3.87 -20.24
C SER A 313 9.02 3.62 -21.41
N ARG A 314 8.99 2.43 -22.01
CA ARG A 314 9.91 2.02 -23.07
C ARG A 314 9.20 1.69 -24.39
N ALA A 315 7.98 2.19 -24.59
CA ALA A 315 7.11 1.90 -25.73
C ALA A 315 7.92 1.59 -27.01
N MET A 316 8.05 0.30 -27.34
CA MET A 316 8.98 -0.16 -28.38
C MET A 316 8.31 -0.19 -29.74
N GLN A 317 6.99 -0.38 -29.77
CA GLN A 317 6.21 -0.56 -31.00
C GLN A 317 5.11 0.48 -31.18
N GLY A 318 4.99 1.45 -30.24
CA GLY A 318 3.90 2.43 -30.26
C GLY A 318 2.52 1.82 -30.01
N ASP A 319 2.49 0.57 -29.53
CA ASP A 319 1.30 -0.19 -29.20
C ASP A 319 1.55 -0.92 -27.88
N PHE A 320 0.84 -0.49 -26.84
CA PHE A 320 0.98 -1.02 -25.48
C PHE A 320 0.68 -2.53 -25.41
N VAL A 321 -0.30 -3.02 -26.17
CA VAL A 321 -0.70 -4.43 -26.14
C VAL A 321 0.43 -5.30 -26.71
N LEU A 322 0.99 -4.90 -27.85
CA LEU A 322 2.10 -5.63 -28.48
C LEU A 322 3.37 -5.55 -27.62
N ASP A 323 3.67 -4.38 -27.05
CA ASP A 323 4.80 -4.19 -26.14
C ASP A 323 4.65 -5.07 -24.89
N LEU A 324 3.44 -5.14 -24.32
CA LEU A 324 3.14 -5.99 -23.18
C LEU A 324 3.31 -7.48 -23.52
N GLN A 325 2.81 -7.94 -24.67
CA GLN A 325 2.97 -9.33 -25.11
C GLN A 325 4.45 -9.72 -25.30
N SER A 326 5.23 -8.83 -25.92
CA SER A 326 6.68 -9.01 -26.13
C SER A 326 7.43 -9.09 -24.80
N LEU A 327 7.15 -8.17 -23.88
CA LEU A 327 7.76 -8.17 -22.55
C LEU A 327 7.37 -9.41 -21.73
N CYS A 328 6.13 -9.89 -21.86
CA CYS A 328 5.67 -11.11 -21.20
C CYS A 328 6.40 -12.37 -21.69
N ALA A 329 6.85 -12.43 -22.96
CA ALA A 329 7.63 -13.55 -23.48
C ALA A 329 8.95 -13.74 -22.71
N GLY A 330 9.55 -12.64 -22.24
CA GLY A 330 10.78 -12.64 -21.44
C GLY A 330 10.59 -12.92 -19.94
N VAL A 331 9.35 -13.06 -19.46
CA VAL A 331 9.06 -13.32 -18.04
C VAL A 331 9.26 -14.80 -17.73
N THR A 332 10.12 -15.09 -16.75
CA THR A 332 10.45 -16.46 -16.31
C THR A 332 9.37 -17.09 -15.43
N ASP A 333 8.60 -16.27 -14.71
CA ASP A 333 7.47 -16.73 -13.91
C ASP A 333 6.27 -17.05 -14.81
N GLY A 334 5.87 -18.32 -14.84
CA GLY A 334 4.81 -18.81 -15.72
C GLY A 334 3.43 -18.21 -15.43
N GLU A 335 3.13 -17.87 -14.18
CA GLU A 335 1.83 -17.32 -13.79
C GLU A 335 1.75 -15.82 -14.13
N VAL A 336 2.83 -15.07 -13.88
CA VAL A 336 2.94 -13.67 -14.30
C VAL A 336 2.87 -13.54 -15.81
N ARG A 337 3.53 -14.45 -16.53
CA ARG A 337 3.49 -14.50 -18.00
C ARG A 337 2.07 -14.77 -18.52
N LYS A 338 1.36 -15.78 -17.99
CA LYS A 338 -0.03 -16.06 -18.36
C LYS A 338 -0.96 -14.87 -18.08
N ALA A 339 -0.79 -14.26 -16.90
CA ALA A 339 -1.55 -13.09 -16.48
C ALA A 339 -1.38 -11.92 -17.46
N GLY A 340 -0.13 -11.67 -17.89
CA GLY A 340 0.18 -10.60 -18.84
C GLY A 340 -0.37 -10.87 -20.24
N TYR A 341 -0.27 -12.11 -20.73
CA TYR A 341 -0.91 -12.49 -22.00
C TYR A 341 -2.44 -12.37 -21.94
N ARG A 342 -3.06 -12.73 -20.82
CA ARG A 342 -4.51 -12.60 -20.67
C ARG A 342 -4.93 -11.13 -20.64
N LEU A 343 -4.22 -10.27 -19.91
CA LEU A 343 -4.45 -8.82 -19.93
C LEU A 343 -4.35 -8.26 -21.35
N ALA A 344 -3.25 -8.56 -22.05
CA ALA A 344 -3.05 -8.12 -23.42
C ALA A 344 -4.16 -8.63 -24.37
N SER A 345 -4.53 -9.90 -24.27
CA SER A 345 -5.60 -10.50 -25.08
C SER A 345 -6.96 -9.85 -24.82
N VAL A 346 -7.27 -9.53 -23.56
CA VAL A 346 -8.52 -8.86 -23.18
C VAL A 346 -8.53 -7.44 -23.74
N MET A 347 -7.45 -6.68 -23.56
CA MET A 347 -7.33 -5.31 -24.08
C MET A 347 -7.42 -5.28 -25.60
N GLU A 348 -6.77 -6.22 -26.29
CA GLU A 348 -6.87 -6.35 -27.75
C GLU A 348 -8.30 -6.64 -28.20
N THR A 349 -8.99 -7.55 -27.51
CA THR A 349 -10.35 -7.93 -27.87
C THR A 349 -11.31 -6.75 -27.69
N VAL A 350 -11.20 -6.02 -26.56
CA VAL A 350 -12.00 -4.82 -26.32
C VAL A 350 -11.67 -3.71 -27.33
N ARG A 351 -10.40 -3.57 -27.73
CA ARG A 351 -10.01 -2.65 -28.81
C ARG A 351 -10.68 -2.99 -30.14
N LEU A 352 -10.62 -4.26 -30.54
CA LEU A 352 -11.26 -4.72 -31.77
C LEU A 352 -12.78 -4.49 -31.74
N TYR A 353 -13.43 -4.63 -30.59
CA TYR A 353 -14.83 -4.28 -30.42
C TYR A 353 -15.11 -2.78 -30.55
N ALA A 354 -14.24 -1.94 -29.98
CA ALA A 354 -14.33 -0.49 -30.14
C ALA A 354 -14.16 -0.05 -31.61
N GLU A 355 -13.25 -0.68 -32.35
CA GLU A 355 -12.97 -0.37 -33.77
C GLU A 355 -14.09 -0.84 -34.72
N ARG A 356 -14.92 -1.81 -34.31
CA ARG A 356 -16.07 -2.27 -35.11
C ARG A 356 -17.19 -1.23 -35.24
N GLY A 357 -17.20 -0.18 -34.41
CA GLY A 357 -18.17 0.91 -34.51
C GLY A 357 -19.59 0.53 -34.10
N TRP A 358 -19.74 -0.34 -33.10
CA TRP A 358 -21.04 -0.76 -32.58
C TRP A 358 -21.79 0.37 -31.83
N GLU A 359 -23.07 0.15 -31.53
CA GLU A 359 -23.76 1.06 -30.61
C GLU A 359 -23.10 1.01 -29.22
N PRO A 360 -23.13 2.11 -28.45
CA PRO A 360 -22.46 2.17 -27.14
C PRO A 360 -22.90 1.06 -26.17
N VAL A 361 -24.16 0.62 -26.29
CA VAL A 361 -24.74 -0.48 -25.49
C VAL A 361 -24.13 -1.83 -25.85
N ASP A 362 -23.99 -2.13 -27.13
CA ASP A 362 -23.39 -3.39 -27.58
C ASP A 362 -21.90 -3.44 -27.20
N TYR A 363 -21.21 -2.30 -27.28
CA TYR A 363 -19.82 -2.18 -26.83
C TYR A 363 -19.66 -2.42 -25.32
N PHE A 364 -20.63 -1.99 -24.50
CA PHE A 364 -20.67 -2.34 -23.09
C PHE A 364 -20.80 -3.85 -22.88
N ASP A 365 -21.74 -4.49 -23.59
CA ASP A 365 -22.02 -5.92 -23.45
C ASP A 365 -20.81 -6.77 -23.93
N ASP A 366 -20.10 -6.32 -24.96
CA ASP A 366 -18.85 -6.91 -25.43
C ASP A 366 -17.73 -6.84 -24.39
N ALA A 367 -17.55 -5.67 -23.77
CA ALA A 367 -16.58 -5.50 -22.70
C ALA A 367 -16.93 -6.41 -21.51
N ASP A 368 -18.21 -6.52 -21.14
CA ASP A 368 -18.66 -7.45 -20.11
C ASP A 368 -18.46 -8.92 -20.52
N HIS A 369 -18.67 -9.28 -21.78
CA HIS A 369 -18.44 -10.65 -22.24
C HIS A 369 -16.99 -11.11 -21.98
N VAL A 370 -16.03 -10.21 -22.22
CA VAL A 370 -14.59 -10.49 -22.08
C VAL A 370 -14.12 -10.41 -20.62
N LEU A 371 -14.58 -9.40 -19.87
CA LEU A 371 -14.15 -9.12 -18.50
C LEU A 371 -15.01 -9.83 -17.43
N LYS A 372 -16.23 -10.22 -17.78
CA LYS A 372 -17.24 -10.89 -16.93
C LYS A 372 -17.58 -10.13 -15.65
N PHE A 373 -17.50 -8.79 -15.68
CA PHE A 373 -17.68 -7.98 -14.48
C PHE A 373 -19.12 -8.00 -13.96
N MET A 374 -20.14 -8.05 -14.82
CA MET A 374 -21.55 -8.11 -14.38
C MET A 374 -21.87 -9.43 -13.70
N THR A 375 -21.36 -10.55 -14.23
CA THR A 375 -21.51 -11.88 -13.60
C THR A 375 -20.90 -11.90 -12.21
N TYR A 376 -19.69 -11.33 -12.07
CA TYR A 376 -19.02 -11.21 -10.78
C TYR A 376 -19.77 -10.29 -9.81
N LEU A 377 -20.28 -9.17 -10.30
CA LEU A 377 -20.99 -8.17 -9.51
C LEU A 377 -22.34 -8.65 -9.00
N ALA A 378 -23.05 -9.46 -9.78
CA ALA A 378 -24.33 -10.05 -9.39
C ALA A 378 -24.23 -10.82 -8.06
N THR A 379 -23.09 -11.47 -7.82
CA THR A 379 -22.84 -12.26 -6.61
C THR A 379 -22.17 -11.44 -5.49
N THR A 380 -21.20 -10.59 -5.82
CA THR A 380 -20.34 -9.94 -4.81
C THR A 380 -20.77 -8.53 -4.41
N ALA A 381 -21.37 -7.76 -5.32
CA ALA A 381 -21.82 -6.40 -5.06
C ALA A 381 -23.14 -6.05 -5.80
N PRO A 382 -24.29 -6.61 -5.36
CA PRO A 382 -25.59 -6.45 -6.03
C PRO A 382 -26.05 -5.00 -6.24
N LYS A 383 -25.61 -4.07 -5.37
CA LYS A 383 -25.93 -2.64 -5.50
C LYS A 383 -25.15 -1.97 -6.63
N SER A 384 -23.89 -2.35 -6.83
CA SER A 384 -23.07 -1.88 -7.96
C SER A 384 -23.52 -2.53 -9.27
N TYR A 385 -23.94 -3.80 -9.23
CA TYR A 385 -24.63 -4.45 -10.34
C TYR A 385 -25.85 -3.64 -10.80
N ALA A 386 -26.76 -3.28 -9.87
CA ALA A 386 -27.95 -2.51 -10.21
C ALA A 386 -27.63 -1.15 -10.81
N LYS A 387 -26.57 -0.48 -10.34
CA LYS A 387 -26.11 0.78 -10.93
C LYS A 387 -25.54 0.60 -12.33
N LEU A 388 -24.74 -0.42 -12.59
CA LEU A 388 -24.21 -0.70 -13.92
C LEU A 388 -25.30 -1.15 -14.90
N MET A 389 -26.29 -1.91 -14.43
CA MET A 389 -27.49 -2.23 -15.21
C MET A 389 -28.31 -0.98 -15.53
N TYR A 390 -28.45 -0.06 -14.57
CA TYR A 390 -29.11 1.23 -14.82
C TYR A 390 -28.30 2.09 -15.81
N PHE A 391 -26.97 2.09 -15.68
CA PHE A 391 -26.08 2.75 -16.63
C PHE A 391 -26.29 2.19 -18.05
N ARG A 392 -26.21 0.88 -18.23
CA ARG A 392 -26.36 0.19 -19.52
C ARG A 392 -27.76 0.35 -20.14
N ASN A 393 -28.82 0.24 -19.34
CA ASN A 393 -30.21 0.21 -19.86
C ASN A 393 -30.90 1.56 -19.92
N VAL A 394 -30.43 2.57 -19.17
CA VAL A 394 -31.13 3.86 -19.05
C VAL A 394 -30.23 5.03 -19.43
N ILE A 395 -29.03 5.12 -18.86
CA ILE A 395 -28.14 6.27 -19.09
C ILE A 395 -27.54 6.19 -20.49
N LEU A 396 -26.93 5.05 -20.82
CA LEU A 396 -26.16 4.88 -22.04
C LEU A 396 -27.02 5.01 -23.31
N PRO A 397 -28.24 4.41 -23.41
CA PRO A 397 -29.10 4.59 -24.58
C PRO A 397 -29.61 6.03 -24.71
N LYS A 398 -29.98 6.69 -23.59
CA LYS A 398 -30.44 8.08 -23.61
C LYS A 398 -29.34 9.02 -24.10
N VAL A 399 -28.12 8.84 -23.60
CA VAL A 399 -26.98 9.66 -24.03
C VAL A 399 -26.58 9.32 -25.46
N ALA A 400 -26.58 8.05 -25.85
CA ALA A 400 -26.23 7.62 -27.21
C ALA A 400 -27.14 8.23 -28.28
N ALA A 401 -28.44 8.37 -27.99
CA ALA A 401 -29.41 8.96 -28.90
C ALA A 401 -29.05 10.41 -29.29
N ASP A 402 -28.44 11.17 -28.37
CA ASP A 402 -28.02 12.57 -28.62
C ASP A 402 -26.80 12.66 -29.56
N TYR A 403 -26.10 11.55 -29.82
CA TYR A 403 -24.86 11.49 -30.61
C TYR A 403 -24.93 10.48 -31.77
N ALA A 404 -26.13 10.09 -32.21
CA ALA A 404 -26.30 9.10 -33.29
C ALA A 404 -25.62 9.53 -34.60
N ASP A 405 -25.57 10.84 -34.88
CA ASP A 405 -24.96 11.42 -36.08
C ASP A 405 -23.47 11.78 -35.92
N ASP A 406 -22.87 11.51 -34.74
CA ASP A 406 -21.44 11.80 -34.51
C ASP A 406 -20.56 10.81 -35.31
N PRO A 407 -19.44 11.25 -35.92
CA PRO A 407 -18.50 10.35 -36.58
C PRO A 407 -17.95 9.23 -35.68
N ASN A 408 -18.00 9.43 -34.36
CA ASN A 408 -17.64 8.43 -33.37
C ASN A 408 -18.63 8.41 -32.19
N PRO A 409 -19.81 7.80 -32.39
CA PRO A 409 -20.95 7.90 -31.46
C PRO A 409 -20.64 7.25 -30.11
N ILE A 410 -19.84 6.17 -30.09
CA ILE A 410 -19.38 5.50 -28.87
C ILE A 410 -18.65 6.48 -27.95
N TYR A 411 -17.60 7.13 -28.46
CA TYR A 411 -16.74 7.95 -27.63
C TYR A 411 -17.37 9.31 -27.32
N ALA A 412 -18.25 9.83 -28.18
CA ALA A 412 -19.06 10.99 -27.87
C ALA A 412 -19.99 10.70 -26.68
N ALA A 413 -20.72 9.58 -26.72
CA ALA A 413 -21.62 9.16 -25.65
C ALA A 413 -20.88 8.88 -24.33
N LEU A 414 -19.76 8.15 -24.37
CA LEU A 414 -18.97 7.84 -23.17
C LEU A 414 -18.33 9.11 -22.55
N ARG A 415 -17.85 10.06 -23.37
CA ARG A 415 -17.35 11.34 -22.86
C ARG A 415 -18.45 12.16 -22.20
N ARG A 416 -19.65 12.18 -22.78
CA ARG A 416 -20.82 12.80 -22.16
C ARG A 416 -21.17 12.14 -20.83
N CYS A 417 -21.15 10.81 -20.77
CA CYS A 417 -21.37 10.06 -19.52
C CYS A 417 -20.34 10.43 -18.45
N ASN A 418 -19.07 10.61 -18.82
CA ASN A 418 -18.04 11.06 -17.87
C ASN A 418 -18.34 12.47 -17.34
N ALA A 419 -18.84 13.38 -18.18
CA ALA A 419 -19.25 14.72 -17.76
C ALA A 419 -20.48 14.73 -16.82
N LEU A 420 -21.34 13.69 -16.86
CA LEU A 420 -22.46 13.56 -15.92
C LEU A 420 -22.00 13.40 -14.47
N SER A 421 -20.76 12.94 -14.22
CA SER A 421 -20.17 12.90 -12.88
C SER A 421 -19.98 14.30 -12.29
N ASP A 422 -19.48 15.23 -13.11
CA ASP A 422 -19.33 16.64 -12.70
C ASP A 422 -20.68 17.32 -12.51
N GLU A 423 -21.67 16.99 -13.34
CA GLU A 423 -23.04 17.51 -13.21
C GLU A 423 -23.77 16.96 -11.97
N GLU A 424 -23.55 15.70 -11.61
CA GLU A 424 -24.04 15.16 -10.32
C GLU A 424 -23.41 15.90 -9.15
N ARG A 425 -22.12 16.27 -9.27
CA ARG A 425 -21.39 17.01 -8.25
C ARG A 425 -21.93 18.42 -8.05
N VAL A 426 -22.27 19.12 -9.13
CA VAL A 426 -22.86 20.47 -9.11
C VAL A 426 -24.38 20.43 -8.84
N GLY A 427 -25.02 19.27 -8.99
CA GLY A 427 -26.43 19.04 -8.70
C GLY A 427 -27.36 19.30 -9.89
N THR A 428 -26.80 19.49 -11.10
CA THR A 428 -27.55 19.66 -12.35
C THR A 428 -28.06 18.34 -12.92
N TRP A 429 -27.38 17.23 -12.60
CA TRP A 429 -27.86 15.89 -12.90
C TRP A 429 -28.34 15.18 -11.63
N LYS A 430 -29.48 14.48 -11.73
CA LYS A 430 -30.10 13.77 -10.61
C LYS A 430 -29.89 12.26 -10.75
N ALA A 431 -29.23 11.69 -9.74
CA ALA A 431 -29.05 10.24 -9.64
C ALA A 431 -30.38 9.48 -9.51
N PRO A 432 -30.42 8.22 -9.98
CA PRO A 432 -31.59 7.37 -9.80
C PRO A 432 -31.88 7.15 -8.32
N ASN A 433 -33.17 7.12 -8.00
CA ASN A 433 -33.64 6.81 -6.65
C ASN A 433 -33.56 5.29 -6.37
N ALA A 434 -33.72 4.92 -5.10
CA ALA A 434 -33.61 3.52 -4.69
C ALA A 434 -34.68 2.61 -5.31
N GLY A 435 -35.87 3.15 -5.63
CA GLY A 435 -36.93 2.42 -6.31
C GLY A 435 -36.59 2.12 -7.77
N GLU A 436 -36.01 3.09 -8.48
CA GLU A 436 -35.51 2.91 -9.85
C GLU A 436 -34.41 1.86 -9.91
N LEU A 437 -33.47 1.88 -8.96
CA LEU A 437 -32.39 0.89 -8.90
C LEU A 437 -32.86 -0.51 -8.47
N ALA A 438 -33.96 -0.61 -7.71
CA ALA A 438 -34.47 -1.90 -7.23
C ALA A 438 -34.91 -2.82 -8.39
N ALA A 439 -35.40 -2.25 -9.49
CA ALA A 439 -35.77 -2.98 -10.70
C ALA A 439 -34.59 -3.67 -11.40
N PHE A 440 -33.36 -3.25 -11.09
CA PHE A 440 -32.13 -3.75 -11.70
C PHE A 440 -31.29 -4.61 -10.75
N LEU A 441 -31.83 -4.99 -9.59
CA LEU A 441 -31.15 -5.94 -8.71
C LEU A 441 -31.05 -7.31 -9.40
N PRO A 442 -29.97 -8.08 -9.15
CA PRO A 442 -29.85 -9.40 -9.73
C PRO A 442 -30.98 -10.31 -9.20
N PRO A 443 -31.48 -11.26 -10.01
CA PRO A 443 -32.49 -12.21 -9.56
C PRO A 443 -31.98 -12.96 -8.33
N LYS A 444 -32.86 -13.16 -7.34
CA LYS A 444 -32.52 -13.97 -6.16
C LYS A 444 -32.33 -15.42 -6.62
N GLY A 445 -31.07 -15.85 -6.68
CA GLY A 445 -30.70 -17.24 -6.95
C GLY A 445 -31.10 -18.18 -5.82
#